data_AF-A0A0B6TUR9-F1
#
_entry.id   AF-A0A0B6TUR9-F1
#
_cell.length_a   1.000
_cell.length_b   1.000
_cell.length_c   1.000
_cell.angle_alpha   90.00
_cell.angle_beta   90.00
_cell.angle_gamma   90.00
#
_symmetry.space_group_name_H-M   'P 1'
#
loop_
_entity.id
_entity.type
_entity.pdbx_description
1 polymer ?
#
loop_
_entity_poly.entity_id
_entity_poly.type
_entity_poly.pdbx_seq_one_letter_code
_entity_poly.pdbx_strand_id
1 'polypeptide(L)'
;MAVPTYPLARPPAGTDVHSLPVEKVSQAILFSHLRTAELIEPEGTLISVRLIPDLMSGGWRVRWGYGTIGSLPGSMRGIFSGIDLVHAVRSEPVAFARVCVDRERGLLDVSVELPAPELAVPRNSLPEGARLLPQGRRWPADLPAGPDRQLLGLVEGEIVTVGGEVVAALDPVLAHRLQPYLADGAPLGVRAFMVDGEAFLDVEAGDPAAVHPLPEPEPDPVPEPEFPLEGPWAVTMEAEELVDPAPAGPRTISFPVVDSDHVDR
;
A
#
# COMPACT_ATOMS: atom_id res chain seq x y z
N MET A 1 0.41 11.70 -18.56
CA MET A 1 1.35 10.64 -18.13
C MET A 1 0.60 9.70 -17.20
N ALA A 2 0.85 8.39 -17.27
CA ALA A 2 0.26 7.44 -16.32
C ALA A 2 0.87 7.66 -14.93
N VAL A 3 0.07 7.54 -13.87
CA VAL A 3 0.57 7.61 -12.49
C VAL A 3 1.36 6.32 -12.21
N PRO A 4 2.58 6.40 -11.64
CA PRO A 4 3.32 5.21 -11.24
C PRO A 4 2.53 4.34 -10.27
N THR A 5 2.81 3.05 -10.28
CA THR A 5 2.15 2.08 -9.40
C THR A 5 3.16 1.42 -8.48
N TYR A 6 2.72 1.01 -7.30
CA TYR A 6 3.53 0.22 -6.37
C TYR A 6 2.80 -1.08 -6.01
N PRO A 7 3.38 -2.27 -6.27
CA PRO A 7 2.75 -3.53 -5.94
C PRO A 7 2.82 -3.79 -4.43
N LEU A 8 1.68 -3.74 -3.75
CA LEU A 8 1.57 -4.16 -2.36
C LEU A 8 1.85 -5.65 -2.23
N ALA A 9 2.22 -6.09 -1.02
CA ALA A 9 2.37 -7.51 -0.78
C ALA A 9 1.03 -8.24 -0.87
N ARG A 10 1.05 -9.46 -1.42
CA ARG A 10 -0.04 -10.42 -1.24
C ARG A 10 0.16 -11.16 0.08
N PRO A 11 -0.90 -11.70 0.71
CA PRO A 11 -0.78 -12.71 1.76
C PRO A 11 0.25 -13.78 1.38
N PRO A 12 1.38 -13.89 2.10
CA PRO A 12 2.36 -14.92 1.82
C PRO A 12 1.73 -16.31 1.97
N ALA A 13 2.08 -17.25 1.10
CA ALA A 13 1.40 -18.55 1.04
C ALA A 13 1.36 -19.27 2.40
N GLY A 14 0.19 -19.50 3.00
CA GLY A 14 0.07 -20.13 4.32
C GLY A 14 0.00 -19.15 5.51
N THR A 15 -0.11 -17.84 5.26
CA THR A 15 -0.58 -16.87 6.26
C THR A 15 -2.08 -16.61 6.09
N ASP A 16 -2.67 -15.97 7.09
CA ASP A 16 -4.04 -15.48 7.01
C ASP A 16 -4.20 -14.41 5.90
N VAL A 17 -5.37 -14.42 5.29
CA VAL A 17 -5.80 -13.46 4.27
C VAL A 17 -6.77 -12.48 4.91
N HIS A 18 -6.39 -11.20 4.98
CA HIS A 18 -7.32 -10.16 5.39
C HIS A 18 -8.21 -9.80 4.20
N SER A 19 -9.41 -10.37 4.18
CA SER A 19 -10.44 -10.11 3.19
C SER A 19 -11.25 -8.88 3.60
N LEU A 20 -10.95 -7.73 2.99
CA LEU A 20 -11.58 -6.45 3.29
C LEU A 20 -12.81 -6.25 2.39
N PRO A 21 -14.04 -6.30 2.94
CA PRO A 21 -15.24 -6.22 2.13
C PRO A 21 -15.37 -4.84 1.49
N VAL A 22 -15.58 -4.81 0.17
CA VAL A 22 -15.78 -3.59 -0.59
C VAL A 22 -17.24 -3.16 -0.50
N GLU A 23 -17.46 -1.90 -0.14
CA GLU A 23 -18.77 -1.29 -0.09
C GLU A 23 -19.17 -0.67 -1.44
N LYS A 24 -20.48 -0.50 -1.64
CA LYS A 24 -21.06 0.20 -2.81
C LYS A 24 -20.54 -0.37 -4.14
N VAL A 25 -20.53 -1.70 -4.24
CA VAL A 25 -19.97 -2.43 -5.37
C VAL A 25 -20.70 -2.09 -6.67
N SER A 26 -19.94 -1.70 -7.70
CA SER A 26 -20.45 -1.41 -9.04
C SER A 26 -20.66 -2.71 -9.83
N GLN A 27 -21.87 -3.27 -9.71
CA GLN A 27 -22.27 -4.49 -10.40
C GLN A 27 -22.13 -4.36 -11.93
N ALA A 28 -22.49 -3.20 -12.49
CA ALA A 28 -22.46 -2.99 -13.93
C ALA A 28 -21.04 -3.11 -14.51
N ILE A 29 -20.02 -2.56 -13.85
CA ILE A 29 -18.64 -2.65 -14.34
C ILE A 29 -18.15 -4.10 -14.28
N LEU A 30 -18.40 -4.79 -13.17
CA LEU A 30 -17.95 -6.16 -12.97
C LEU A 30 -18.61 -7.12 -13.96
N PHE A 31 -19.93 -7.08 -14.11
CA PHE A 31 -20.64 -7.92 -15.09
C PHE A 31 -20.26 -7.64 -16.53
N SER A 32 -19.92 -6.39 -16.88
CA SER A 32 -19.57 -6.04 -18.27
C SER A 32 -18.19 -6.55 -18.68
N HIS A 33 -17.31 -6.79 -17.72
CA HIS A 33 -15.89 -7.05 -17.98
C HIS A 33 -15.39 -8.39 -17.44
N LEU A 34 -16.11 -9.04 -16.53
CA LEU A 34 -15.84 -10.41 -16.11
C LEU A 34 -16.69 -11.38 -16.92
N ARG A 35 -16.07 -12.45 -17.41
CA ARG A 35 -16.78 -13.51 -18.11
C ARG A 35 -17.48 -14.41 -17.10
N THR A 36 -18.64 -14.93 -17.46
CA THR A 36 -19.40 -15.86 -16.60
C THR A 36 -18.55 -17.06 -16.15
N ALA A 37 -17.64 -17.55 -16.98
CA ALA A 37 -16.73 -18.65 -16.62
C ALA A 37 -15.78 -18.29 -15.46
N GLU A 38 -15.31 -17.05 -15.39
CA GLU A 38 -14.41 -16.55 -14.33
C GLU A 38 -15.16 -16.44 -12.99
N LEU A 39 -16.45 -16.11 -13.06
CA LEU A 39 -17.34 -15.91 -11.91
C LEU A 39 -17.91 -17.21 -11.30
N ILE A 40 -17.82 -18.34 -12.01
CA ILE A 40 -18.35 -19.65 -11.56
C ILE A 40 -17.31 -20.42 -10.72
N GLU A 41 -16.05 -19.99 -10.70
CA GLU A 41 -15.03 -20.64 -9.89
C GLU A 41 -15.41 -20.60 -8.40
N PRO A 42 -15.25 -21.72 -7.65
CA PRO A 42 -15.66 -21.79 -6.24
C PRO A 42 -14.97 -20.73 -5.37
N GLU A 43 -13.75 -20.35 -5.76
CA GLU A 43 -12.92 -19.37 -5.07
C GLU A 43 -13.06 -17.96 -5.66
N GLY A 44 -13.90 -17.75 -6.68
CA GLY A 44 -14.05 -16.48 -7.37
C GLY A 44 -12.82 -16.07 -8.20
N THR A 45 -12.90 -14.88 -8.82
CA THR A 45 -11.85 -14.34 -9.69
C THR A 45 -10.98 -13.34 -8.94
N LEU A 46 -9.67 -13.44 -9.05
CA LEU A 46 -8.75 -12.39 -8.60
C LEU A 46 -8.51 -11.35 -9.69
N ILE A 47 -8.73 -10.08 -9.36
CA ILE A 47 -8.44 -8.94 -10.23
C ILE A 47 -7.45 -8.00 -9.56
N SER A 48 -6.56 -7.40 -10.35
CA SER A 48 -5.67 -6.35 -9.87
C SER A 48 -6.42 -5.03 -9.74
N VAL A 49 -6.35 -4.40 -8.57
CA VAL A 49 -7.04 -3.14 -8.25
C VAL A 49 -6.07 -2.12 -7.68
N ARG A 50 -6.40 -0.85 -7.85
CA ARG A 50 -5.69 0.28 -7.26
C ARG A 50 -6.50 0.89 -6.13
N LEU A 51 -5.83 1.17 -5.01
CA LEU A 51 -6.43 1.83 -3.86
C LEU A 51 -6.17 3.33 -3.99
N ILE A 52 -7.22 4.12 -4.22
CA ILE A 52 -7.11 5.58 -4.42
C ILE A 52 -7.72 6.28 -3.20
N PRO A 53 -7.03 7.24 -2.55
CA PRO A 53 -7.59 7.94 -1.41
C PRO A 53 -8.94 8.58 -1.74
N ASP A 54 -9.89 8.42 -0.83
CA ASP A 54 -11.20 9.04 -0.90
C ASP A 54 -11.33 10.10 0.19
N LEU A 55 -11.26 11.37 -0.21
CA LEU A 55 -11.35 12.50 0.72
C LEU A 55 -12.74 12.63 1.36
N MET A 56 -13.78 12.04 0.76
CA MET A 56 -15.14 12.15 1.29
C MET A 56 -15.41 11.13 2.40
N SER A 57 -14.99 9.88 2.20
CA SER A 57 -15.18 8.80 3.19
C SER A 57 -14.00 8.62 4.14
N GLY A 58 -12.87 9.25 3.85
CA GLY A 58 -11.61 9.04 4.57
C GLY A 58 -10.94 7.70 4.27
N GLY A 59 -11.55 6.81 3.48
CA GLY A 59 -11.01 5.50 3.12
C GLY A 59 -10.38 5.48 1.72
N TRP A 60 -10.62 4.40 0.98
CA TRP A 60 -10.12 4.22 -0.38
C TRP A 60 -11.24 3.93 -1.37
N ARG A 61 -11.17 4.54 -2.55
CA ARG A 61 -11.86 4.04 -3.75
C ARG A 61 -11.07 2.87 -4.31
N VAL A 62 -11.75 1.78 -4.57
CA VAL A 62 -11.19 0.59 -5.22
C VAL A 62 -11.38 0.75 -6.73
N ARG A 63 -10.28 0.94 -7.45
CA ARG A 63 -10.29 1.19 -8.90
C ARG A 63 -9.73 0.00 -9.65
N TRP A 64 -10.53 -0.54 -10.57
CA TRP A 64 -10.08 -1.50 -11.57
C TRP A 64 -9.76 -0.77 -12.89
N GLY A 65 -9.08 -1.44 -13.83
CA GLY A 65 -8.68 -0.87 -15.12
C GLY A 65 -9.81 -0.18 -15.89
N TYR A 66 -11.06 -0.59 -15.65
CA TYR A 66 -12.27 -0.08 -16.30
C TYR A 66 -13.04 0.97 -15.50
N GLY A 67 -12.65 1.27 -14.26
CA GLY A 67 -13.35 2.26 -13.43
C GLY A 67 -13.31 1.98 -11.94
N THR A 68 -14.03 2.79 -11.16
CA THR A 68 -14.16 2.55 -9.71
C THR A 68 -15.21 1.46 -9.49
N ILE A 69 -14.82 0.38 -8.81
CA ILE A 69 -15.69 -0.77 -8.56
C ILE A 69 -16.31 -0.76 -7.16
N GLY A 70 -15.87 0.13 -6.27
CA GLY A 70 -16.45 0.32 -4.94
C GLY A 70 -15.52 1.12 -4.04
N SER A 71 -15.71 1.01 -2.73
CA SER A 71 -14.90 1.71 -1.72
C SER A 71 -14.64 0.86 -0.47
N LEU A 72 -13.50 1.10 0.18
CA LEU A 72 -13.20 0.63 1.53
C LEU A 72 -13.37 1.79 2.53
N PRO A 73 -13.89 1.55 3.73
CA PRO A 73 -14.14 2.59 4.72
C PRO A 73 -12.85 3.13 5.37
N GLY A 74 -12.92 4.32 5.96
CA GLY A 74 -11.78 4.98 6.62
C GLY A 74 -11.18 4.18 7.79
N SER A 75 -11.97 3.35 8.47
CA SER A 75 -11.45 2.45 9.52
C SER A 75 -10.40 1.48 8.99
N MET A 76 -10.59 0.94 7.78
CA MET A 76 -9.60 0.05 7.16
C MET A 76 -8.33 0.81 6.79
N ARG A 77 -8.45 2.08 6.39
CA ARG A 77 -7.30 2.94 6.15
C ARG A 77 -6.50 3.22 7.42
N GLY A 78 -7.17 3.38 8.56
CA GLY A 78 -6.50 3.48 9.85
C GLY A 78 -5.68 2.23 10.21
N ILE A 79 -6.22 1.03 9.95
CA ILE A 79 -5.55 -0.25 10.22
C ILE A 79 -4.35 -0.45 9.28
N PHE A 80 -4.51 -0.13 8.00
CA PHE A 80 -3.49 -0.28 6.96
C PHE A 80 -2.82 1.05 6.61
N SER A 81 -2.48 1.84 7.64
CA SER A 81 -1.91 3.19 7.48
C SER A 81 -0.60 3.22 6.69
N GLY A 82 0.18 2.13 6.72
CA GLY A 82 1.42 1.99 5.95
C GLY A 82 1.23 2.18 4.44
N ILE A 83 0.04 1.93 3.90
CA ILE A 83 -0.28 2.15 2.47
C ILE A 83 -0.17 3.64 2.11
N ASP A 84 -0.34 4.56 3.05
CA ASP A 84 -0.18 6.00 2.79
C ASP A 84 1.27 6.39 2.45
N LEU A 85 2.28 5.58 2.84
CA LEU A 85 3.68 5.78 2.42
C LEU A 85 3.84 5.64 0.90
N VAL A 86 3.06 4.77 0.27
CA VAL A 86 3.04 4.60 -1.19
C VAL A 86 2.45 5.85 -1.86
N HIS A 87 1.41 6.43 -1.26
CA HIS A 87 0.83 7.67 -1.75
C HIS A 87 1.76 8.87 -1.57
N ALA A 88 2.58 8.90 -0.51
CA ALA A 88 3.56 9.95 -0.27
C ALA A 88 4.59 10.07 -1.40
N VAL A 89 4.94 8.95 -2.05
CA VAL A 89 5.85 8.93 -3.22
C VAL A 89 5.12 9.09 -4.56
N ARG A 90 3.85 9.53 -4.52
CA ARG A 90 2.98 9.75 -5.70
C ARG A 90 2.75 8.49 -6.54
N SER A 91 2.78 7.32 -5.90
CA SER A 91 2.41 6.05 -6.51
C SER A 91 0.99 5.63 -6.14
N GLU A 92 0.35 4.86 -7.02
CA GLU A 92 -0.91 4.17 -6.74
C GLU A 92 -0.61 2.74 -6.24
N PRO A 93 -0.99 2.38 -4.99
CA PRO A 93 -0.88 1.03 -4.46
C PRO A 93 -1.72 0.07 -5.28
N VAL A 94 -1.11 -1.02 -5.73
CA VAL A 94 -1.75 -2.12 -6.44
C VAL A 94 -1.93 -3.28 -5.49
N ALA A 95 -3.18 -3.68 -5.28
CA ALA A 95 -3.58 -4.85 -4.51
C ALA A 95 -4.36 -5.84 -5.40
N PHE A 96 -4.80 -6.93 -4.81
CA PHE A 96 -5.72 -7.87 -5.46
C PHE A 96 -7.08 -7.81 -4.78
N ALA A 97 -8.14 -7.89 -5.58
CA ALA A 97 -9.49 -8.07 -5.08
C ALA A 97 -10.05 -9.38 -5.62
N ARG A 98 -10.68 -10.15 -4.73
CA ARG A 98 -11.44 -11.34 -5.08
C ARG A 98 -12.88 -10.95 -5.37
N VAL A 99 -13.39 -11.41 -6.50
CA VAL A 99 -14.77 -11.19 -6.94
C VAL A 99 -15.48 -12.54 -6.95
N CYS A 100 -16.53 -12.67 -6.15
CA CYS A 100 -17.33 -13.88 -6.01
C CYS A 100 -18.79 -13.60 -6.33
N VAL A 101 -19.54 -14.62 -6.77
CA VAL A 101 -20.99 -14.54 -6.85
C VAL A 101 -21.59 -14.89 -5.50
N ASP A 102 -22.27 -13.93 -4.88
CA ASP A 102 -23.21 -14.22 -3.79
C ASP A 102 -24.43 -14.92 -4.40
N ARG A 103 -24.55 -16.22 -4.14
CA ARG A 103 -25.64 -17.05 -4.68
C ARG A 103 -26.98 -16.78 -4.01
N GLU A 104 -26.99 -16.26 -2.78
CA GLU A 104 -28.23 -15.95 -2.07
C GLU A 104 -28.82 -14.65 -2.59
N ARG A 105 -27.96 -13.64 -2.83
CA ARG A 105 -28.39 -12.30 -3.27
C ARG A 105 -28.40 -12.14 -4.79
N GLY A 106 -27.73 -13.03 -5.51
CA GLY A 106 -27.57 -12.93 -6.97
C GLY A 106 -26.71 -11.74 -7.39
N LEU A 107 -25.82 -11.27 -6.52
CA LEU A 107 -24.95 -10.12 -6.74
C LEU A 107 -23.48 -10.55 -6.70
N LEU A 108 -22.60 -9.70 -7.22
CA LEU A 108 -21.17 -9.87 -7.06
C LEU A 108 -20.69 -9.24 -5.77
N ASP A 109 -20.03 -10.04 -4.93
CA ASP A 109 -19.31 -9.60 -3.76
C ASP A 109 -17.83 -9.40 -4.12
N VAL A 110 -17.24 -8.35 -3.56
CA VAL A 110 -15.84 -8.01 -3.80
C VAL A 110 -15.16 -7.79 -2.47
N SER A 111 -13.99 -8.41 -2.31
CA SER A 111 -13.12 -8.18 -1.16
C SER A 111 -11.70 -7.89 -1.63
N VAL A 112 -11.07 -6.86 -1.08
CA VAL A 112 -9.63 -6.62 -1.29
C VAL A 112 -8.86 -7.54 -0.35
N GLU A 113 -7.91 -8.30 -0.91
CA GLU A 113 -7.07 -9.23 -0.15
C GLU A 113 -5.73 -8.56 0.17
N LEU A 114 -5.46 -8.41 1.47
CA LEU A 114 -4.19 -7.92 1.99
C LEU A 114 -3.62 -8.92 3.01
N PRO A 115 -2.29 -8.97 3.20
CA PRO A 115 -1.70 -9.66 4.34
C PRO A 115 -2.03 -8.91 5.65
N ALA A 116 -1.47 -9.36 6.77
CA ALA A 116 -1.48 -8.57 8.00
C ALA A 116 -0.88 -7.17 7.76
N PRO A 117 -1.35 -6.11 8.45
CA PRO A 117 -0.95 -4.72 8.18
C PRO A 117 0.57 -4.48 8.15
N GLU A 118 1.30 -5.11 9.06
CA GLU A 118 2.76 -5.07 9.20
C GLU A 118 3.52 -5.73 8.05
N LEU A 119 2.83 -6.52 7.23
CA LEU A 119 3.37 -7.23 6.06
C LEU A 119 2.95 -6.57 4.74
N ALA A 120 2.04 -5.60 4.73
CA ALA A 120 1.47 -5.04 3.50
C ALA A 120 2.43 -4.11 2.74
N VAL A 121 3.26 -3.38 3.49
CA VAL A 121 4.24 -2.41 3.00
C VAL A 121 5.59 -2.70 3.65
N PRO A 122 6.69 -2.71 2.89
CA PRO A 122 8.00 -3.04 3.43
C PRO A 122 8.55 -1.97 4.37
N ARG A 123 9.32 -2.41 5.37
CA ARG A 123 9.99 -1.53 6.36
C ARG A 123 11.26 -0.85 5.83
N ASN A 124 11.77 -1.29 4.68
CA ASN A 124 12.90 -0.70 3.99
C ASN A 124 12.57 -0.45 2.51
N SER A 125 13.44 0.29 1.84
CA SER A 125 13.32 0.61 0.41
C SER A 125 14.39 -0.07 -0.43
N LEU A 126 14.04 -0.38 -1.67
CA LEU A 126 15.03 -0.65 -2.71
C LEU A 126 15.63 0.67 -3.25
N PRO A 127 16.82 0.65 -3.86
CA PRO A 127 17.40 1.82 -4.50
C PRO A 127 16.55 2.32 -5.67
N GLU A 128 16.77 3.58 -6.06
CA GLU A 128 16.07 4.18 -7.22
C GLU A 128 16.32 3.37 -8.51
N GLY A 129 15.29 3.25 -9.35
CA GLY A 129 15.36 2.46 -10.58
C GLY A 129 15.31 0.95 -10.38
N ALA A 130 15.13 0.46 -9.14
CA ALA A 130 14.96 -0.95 -8.87
C ALA A 130 13.64 -1.51 -9.42
N ARG A 131 13.65 -2.82 -9.67
CA ARG A 131 12.47 -3.60 -10.02
C ARG A 131 12.24 -4.68 -8.97
N LEU A 132 11.00 -4.91 -8.59
CA LEU A 132 10.62 -5.89 -7.58
C LEU A 132 10.00 -7.13 -8.23
N LEU A 133 10.56 -8.30 -7.92
CA LEU A 133 10.05 -9.58 -8.37
C LEU A 133 8.62 -9.84 -7.88
N PRO A 134 7.82 -10.59 -8.66
CA PRO A 134 6.52 -11.05 -8.20
C PRO A 134 6.66 -12.05 -7.05
N GLN A 135 5.66 -12.07 -6.18
CA GLN A 135 5.51 -13.09 -5.14
C GLN A 135 5.07 -14.42 -5.74
N GLY A 136 5.52 -15.53 -5.17
CA GLY A 136 4.99 -16.87 -5.41
C GLY A 136 5.39 -17.86 -4.33
N ARG A 137 6.58 -18.47 -4.45
CA ARG A 137 6.99 -19.58 -3.58
C ARG A 137 7.80 -19.07 -2.40
N ARG A 138 7.54 -19.68 -1.23
CA ARG A 138 8.39 -19.50 -0.04
C ARG A 138 9.74 -20.15 -0.27
N TRP A 139 10.80 -19.38 -0.06
CA TRP A 139 12.18 -19.82 -0.07
C TRP A 139 12.82 -19.53 1.28
N PRO A 140 13.50 -20.48 1.95
CA PRO A 140 14.11 -20.23 3.25
C PRO A 140 15.06 -19.03 3.23
N ALA A 141 15.00 -18.20 4.28
CA ALA A 141 15.91 -17.08 4.49
C ALA A 141 16.37 -17.04 5.94
N ASP A 142 17.53 -16.42 6.18
CA ASP A 142 18.07 -16.12 7.50
C ASP A 142 17.97 -14.61 7.73
N LEU A 143 16.94 -14.20 8.46
CA LEU A 143 16.75 -12.82 8.89
C LEU A 143 16.89 -12.74 10.40
N PRO A 144 17.42 -11.64 10.96
CA PRO A 144 17.44 -11.42 12.40
C PRO A 144 16.05 -11.59 13.00
N ALA A 145 15.94 -12.38 14.06
CA ALA A 145 14.67 -12.57 14.76
C ALA A 145 14.07 -11.22 15.18
N GLY A 146 12.74 -11.11 15.15
CA GLY A 146 12.04 -9.89 15.50
C GLY A 146 10.56 -9.98 15.16
N PRO A 147 9.82 -8.86 15.25
CA PRO A 147 8.39 -8.84 14.96
C PRO A 147 8.12 -9.13 13.48
N ASP A 148 6.89 -9.53 13.21
CA ASP A 148 6.36 -9.72 11.88
C ASP A 148 6.55 -8.46 11.04
N ARG A 149 7.12 -8.65 9.85
CA ARG A 149 7.46 -7.54 8.95
C ARG A 149 7.76 -8.04 7.54
N GLN A 150 7.50 -7.16 6.58
CA GLN A 150 8.03 -7.25 5.23
C GLN A 150 9.32 -6.42 5.12
N LEU A 151 10.32 -6.99 4.45
CA LEU A 151 11.54 -6.33 3.98
C LEU A 151 11.71 -6.57 2.48
N LEU A 152 12.54 -5.76 1.83
CA LEU A 152 12.99 -5.93 0.46
C LEU A 152 14.47 -6.29 0.46
N GLY A 153 14.81 -7.38 -0.20
CA GLY A 153 16.19 -7.79 -0.46
C GLY A 153 16.60 -7.51 -1.90
N LEU A 154 17.91 -7.43 -2.15
CA LEU A 154 18.52 -7.32 -3.47
C LEU A 154 19.01 -8.68 -3.93
N VAL A 155 18.81 -9.00 -5.21
CA VAL A 155 19.24 -10.24 -5.84
C VAL A 155 20.51 -9.97 -6.65
N GLU A 156 21.57 -10.70 -6.32
CA GLU A 156 22.89 -10.63 -6.98
C GLU A 156 23.33 -12.04 -7.39
N GLY A 157 22.97 -12.42 -8.63
CA GLY A 157 23.19 -13.78 -9.11
C GLY A 157 22.35 -14.78 -8.33
N GLU A 158 22.99 -15.61 -7.52
CA GLU A 158 22.34 -16.60 -6.65
C GLU A 158 22.12 -16.08 -5.23
N ILE A 159 22.70 -14.95 -4.86
CA ILE A 159 22.70 -14.43 -3.49
C ILE A 159 21.58 -13.40 -3.34
N VAL A 160 20.91 -13.43 -2.19
CA VAL A 160 19.98 -12.38 -1.79
C VAL A 160 20.52 -11.69 -0.54
N THR A 161 20.57 -10.35 -0.59
CA THR A 161 21.01 -9.53 0.54
C THR A 161 19.91 -8.62 1.07
N VAL A 162 19.88 -8.36 2.36
CA VAL A 162 19.02 -7.35 3.00
C VAL A 162 19.90 -6.48 3.89
N GLY A 163 19.92 -5.17 3.63
CA GLY A 163 20.81 -4.25 4.36
C GLY A 163 22.30 -4.54 4.17
N GLY A 164 22.68 -5.23 3.09
CA GLY A 164 24.06 -5.63 2.80
C GLY A 164 24.47 -7.00 3.35
N GLU A 165 23.66 -7.60 4.24
CA GLU A 165 23.90 -8.93 4.78
C GLU A 165 23.26 -10.01 3.90
N VAL A 166 23.94 -11.13 3.71
CA VAL A 166 23.42 -12.28 2.95
C VAL A 166 22.35 -12.98 3.76
N VAL A 167 21.13 -13.04 3.23
CA VAL A 167 19.97 -13.67 3.90
C VAL A 167 19.54 -14.98 3.25
N ALA A 168 19.90 -15.21 1.98
CA ALA A 168 19.58 -16.47 1.31
C ALA A 168 20.50 -16.72 0.11
N ALA A 169 20.58 -17.99 -0.27
CA ALA A 169 21.06 -18.43 -1.58
C ALA A 169 19.89 -19.08 -2.33
N LEU A 170 19.58 -18.58 -3.52
CA LEU A 170 18.60 -19.15 -4.44
C LEU A 170 19.16 -20.42 -5.08
N ASP A 171 18.30 -21.37 -5.44
CA ASP A 171 18.79 -22.50 -6.23
C ASP A 171 19.22 -22.06 -7.64
N PRO A 172 20.13 -22.81 -8.29
CA PRO A 172 20.65 -22.46 -9.61
C PRO A 172 19.57 -22.39 -10.70
N VAL A 173 18.46 -23.12 -10.57
CA VAL A 173 17.39 -23.10 -11.58
C VAL A 173 16.61 -21.78 -11.49
N LEU A 174 16.26 -21.36 -10.27
CA LEU A 174 15.62 -20.06 -10.06
C LEU A 174 16.56 -18.92 -10.44
N ALA A 175 17.81 -18.94 -9.98
CA ALA A 175 18.79 -17.92 -10.33
C ALA A 175 19.01 -17.82 -11.85
N HIS A 176 19.06 -18.96 -12.56
CA HIS A 176 19.15 -18.98 -14.02
C HIS A 176 17.92 -18.34 -14.68
N ARG A 177 16.71 -18.57 -14.17
CA ARG A 177 15.48 -17.92 -14.68
C ARG A 177 15.48 -16.41 -14.47
N LEU A 178 16.19 -15.91 -13.45
CA LEU A 178 16.31 -14.48 -13.16
C LEU A 178 17.43 -13.79 -13.95
N GLN A 179 18.32 -14.53 -14.62
CA GLN A 179 19.45 -13.98 -15.39
C GLN A 179 19.07 -12.88 -16.40
N PRO A 180 17.96 -12.98 -17.16
CA PRO A 180 17.59 -11.91 -18.09
C PRO A 180 17.41 -10.57 -17.39
N TYR A 181 16.81 -10.57 -16.19
CA TYR A 181 16.57 -9.33 -15.44
C TYR A 181 17.84 -8.80 -14.75
N LEU A 182 18.77 -9.68 -14.40
CA LEU A 182 20.06 -9.29 -13.84
C LEU A 182 21.01 -8.71 -14.90
N ALA A 183 20.90 -9.18 -16.15
CA ALA A 183 21.74 -8.72 -17.26
C ALA A 183 21.45 -7.27 -17.69
N ASP A 184 20.26 -6.76 -17.41
CA ASP A 184 19.86 -5.37 -17.73
C ASP A 184 20.58 -4.31 -16.87
N GLY A 185 21.27 -4.72 -15.79
CA GLY A 185 21.98 -3.82 -14.88
C GLY A 185 21.09 -3.01 -13.92
N ALA A 186 19.77 -3.08 -14.06
CA ALA A 186 18.84 -2.48 -13.10
C ALA A 186 18.77 -3.35 -11.81
N PRO A 187 18.80 -2.76 -10.61
CA PRO A 187 18.71 -3.52 -9.37
C PRO A 187 17.44 -4.36 -9.32
N LEU A 188 17.58 -5.64 -8.99
CA LEU A 188 16.47 -6.58 -8.88
C LEU A 188 16.22 -6.87 -7.41
N GLY A 189 15.00 -6.62 -6.95
CA GLY A 189 14.58 -6.84 -5.58
C GLY A 189 13.62 -8.01 -5.43
N VAL A 190 13.55 -8.54 -4.21
CA VAL A 190 12.64 -9.62 -3.80
C VAL A 190 12.04 -9.29 -2.45
N ARG A 191 10.84 -9.79 -2.16
CA ARG A 191 10.23 -9.63 -0.82
C ARG A 191 10.78 -10.67 0.12
N ALA A 192 11.17 -10.24 1.30
CA ALA A 192 11.54 -11.09 2.43
C ALA A 192 10.54 -10.83 3.57
N PHE A 193 10.09 -11.89 4.22
CA PHE A 193 9.11 -11.82 5.30
C PHE A 193 9.69 -12.45 6.56
N MET A 194 9.37 -11.85 7.70
CA MET A 194 9.40 -12.49 9.02
C MET A 194 7.93 -12.67 9.42
N VAL A 195 7.51 -13.90 9.69
CA VAL A 195 6.15 -14.23 10.15
C VAL A 195 6.25 -15.31 11.20
N ASP A 196 5.71 -15.06 12.40
CA ASP A 196 5.72 -16.01 13.53
C ASP A 196 7.12 -16.57 13.86
N GLY A 197 8.16 -15.74 13.65
CA GLY A 197 9.55 -16.11 13.86
C GLY A 197 10.20 -16.93 12.74
N GLU A 198 9.48 -17.23 11.66
CA GLU A 198 10.02 -17.84 10.45
C GLU A 198 10.39 -16.78 9.42
N ALA A 199 11.60 -16.90 8.87
CA ALA A 199 12.11 -16.02 7.82
C ALA A 199 12.11 -16.72 6.46
N PHE A 200 11.57 -16.06 5.44
CA PHE A 200 11.54 -16.58 4.08
C PHE A 200 11.51 -15.46 3.03
N LEU A 201 12.03 -15.74 1.84
CA LEU A 201 11.76 -14.96 0.65
C LEU A 201 10.47 -15.43 0.00
N ASP A 202 9.74 -14.52 -0.62
CA ASP A 202 8.60 -14.84 -1.46
C ASP A 202 8.93 -14.46 -2.91
N VAL A 203 9.22 -15.48 -3.72
CA VAL A 203 9.83 -15.31 -5.03
C VAL A 203 9.16 -16.18 -6.09
N GLU A 204 8.88 -15.59 -7.24
CA GLU A 204 8.46 -16.27 -8.45
C GLU A 204 9.23 -15.76 -9.66
N ALA A 205 9.45 -16.64 -10.63
CA ALA A 205 9.90 -16.22 -11.95
C ALA A 205 8.72 -15.58 -12.69
N GLY A 206 8.82 -14.28 -12.95
CA GLY A 206 7.84 -13.51 -13.72
C GLY A 206 8.33 -12.07 -13.87
N ASP A 207 7.55 -11.24 -14.57
CA ASP A 207 7.97 -9.89 -14.92
C ASP A 207 8.09 -8.99 -13.67
N PRO A 208 9.30 -8.47 -13.36
CA PRO A 208 9.51 -7.55 -12.26
C PRO A 208 8.78 -6.23 -12.49
N ALA A 209 8.18 -5.68 -11.43
CA ALA A 209 7.54 -4.38 -11.47
C ALA A 209 8.50 -3.28 -11.05
N ALA A 210 8.55 -2.16 -11.77
CA ALA A 210 9.29 -0.99 -11.32
C ALA A 210 8.72 -0.47 -9.99
N VAL A 211 9.59 -0.10 -9.05
CA VAL A 211 9.19 0.43 -7.75
C VAL A 211 9.98 1.68 -7.41
N HIS A 212 9.31 2.64 -6.78
CA HIS A 212 9.98 3.81 -6.21
C HIS A 212 10.40 3.52 -4.77
N PRO A 213 11.56 4.05 -4.33
CA PRO A 213 11.96 4.00 -2.93
C PRO A 213 10.87 4.59 -2.05
N LEU A 214 10.43 3.84 -1.03
CA LEU A 214 9.50 4.35 -0.03
C LEU A 214 10.26 5.12 1.04
N PRO A 215 9.67 6.19 1.63
CA PRO A 215 10.23 6.81 2.81
C PRO A 215 10.26 5.80 3.96
N GLU A 216 11.25 5.94 4.84
CA GLU A 216 11.23 5.21 6.10
C GLU A 216 9.96 5.56 6.86
N PRO A 217 9.26 4.58 7.45
CA PRO A 217 8.09 4.86 8.27
C PRO A 217 8.49 5.78 9.42
N GLU A 218 7.76 6.89 9.60
CA GLU A 218 7.94 7.73 10.77
C GLU A 218 7.70 6.87 12.02
N PRO A 219 8.56 6.98 13.05
CA PRO A 219 8.31 6.27 14.30
C PRO A 219 6.98 6.73 14.88
N ASP A 220 6.22 5.81 15.46
CA ASP A 220 4.97 6.16 16.15
C ASP A 220 5.27 7.29 17.16
N PRO A 221 4.42 8.33 17.22
CA PRO A 221 4.60 9.39 18.19
C PRO A 221 4.66 8.77 19.59
N VAL A 222 5.69 9.14 20.35
CA VAL A 222 5.81 8.71 21.74
C VAL A 222 4.51 9.10 22.44
N PRO A 223 3.78 8.14 23.08
CA PRO A 223 2.53 8.46 23.73
C PRO A 223 2.77 9.63 24.69
N GLU A 224 1.97 10.69 24.55
CA GLU A 224 2.05 11.82 25.46
C GLU A 224 1.92 11.30 26.89
N PRO A 225 2.76 11.76 27.84
CA PRO A 225 2.65 11.33 29.21
C PRO A 225 1.20 11.60 29.67
N GLU A 226 0.56 10.60 30.27
CA GLU A 226 -0.76 10.78 30.88
C GLU A 226 -0.67 11.94 31.86
N PHE A 227 -1.20 13.10 31.49
CA PHE A 227 -1.28 14.24 32.40
C PHE A 227 -2.21 13.84 33.53
N PRO A 228 -1.74 13.80 34.79
CA PRO A 228 -2.61 13.45 35.91
C PRO A 228 -3.69 14.53 36.02
N LEU A 229 -4.93 14.17 35.63
CA LEU A 229 -6.11 15.03 35.79
C LEU A 229 -6.42 15.27 37.28
N GLU A 230 -5.89 14.44 38.17
CA GLU A 230 -6.01 14.60 39.62
C GLU A 230 -4.77 15.32 40.18
N GLY A 231 -4.88 16.63 40.30
CA GLY A 231 -3.89 17.50 40.94
C GLY A 231 -4.51 18.88 41.25
N PRO A 232 -3.89 19.71 42.10
CA PRO A 232 -4.45 21.01 42.49
C PRO A 232 -4.21 22.07 41.41
N TRP A 233 -4.56 21.76 40.16
CA TRP A 233 -4.56 22.75 39.09
C TRP A 233 -5.88 23.50 39.16
N ALA A 234 -5.81 24.78 39.53
CA ALA A 234 -6.93 25.68 39.45
C ALA A 234 -6.91 26.33 38.06
N VAL A 235 -8.03 26.28 37.35
CA VAL A 235 -8.28 27.19 36.24
C VAL A 235 -8.33 28.60 36.86
N THR A 236 -7.31 29.41 36.59
CA THR A 236 -7.14 30.74 37.22
C THR A 236 -7.78 31.87 36.42
N MET A 237 -8.32 31.57 35.24
CA MET A 237 -8.90 32.52 34.30
C MET A 237 -10.12 31.89 33.63
N GLU A 238 -11.23 32.63 33.61
CA GLU A 238 -12.47 32.17 32.99
C GLU A 238 -12.32 32.11 31.46
N ALA A 239 -12.96 31.13 30.82
CA ALA A 239 -12.83 30.88 29.38
C ALA A 239 -13.24 32.10 28.53
N GLU A 240 -14.11 32.96 29.05
CA GLU A 240 -14.57 34.20 28.42
C GLU A 240 -13.46 35.25 28.31
N GLU A 241 -12.46 35.24 29.20
CA GLU A 241 -11.31 36.15 29.17
C GLU A 241 -10.23 35.71 28.17
N LEU A 242 -10.27 34.46 27.70
CA LEU A 242 -9.39 33.90 26.67
C LEU A 242 -9.91 34.11 25.24
N VAL A 243 -11.14 34.59 25.08
CA VAL A 243 -11.71 34.83 23.75
C VAL A 243 -11.25 36.19 23.26
N ASP A 244 -10.28 36.19 22.34
CA ASP A 244 -10.00 37.38 21.55
C ASP A 244 -11.26 37.79 20.76
N PRO A 245 -11.69 39.06 20.81
CA PRO A 245 -12.82 39.51 20.04
C PRO A 245 -12.56 39.26 18.55
N ALA A 246 -13.57 38.74 17.84
CA ALA A 246 -13.47 38.50 16.41
C ALA A 246 -13.02 39.80 15.71
N PRO A 247 -12.01 39.75 14.82
CA PRO A 247 -11.47 40.95 14.20
C PRO A 247 -12.58 41.69 13.47
N ALA A 248 -12.95 42.86 14.00
CA ALA A 248 -13.95 43.73 13.41
C ALA A 248 -13.26 44.79 12.55
N GLY A 249 -13.55 44.78 11.26
CA GLY A 249 -13.03 45.75 10.30
C GLY A 249 -13.09 45.22 8.87
N PRO A 250 -13.11 46.11 7.86
CA PRO A 250 -13.03 45.69 6.47
C PRO A 250 -11.71 44.97 6.22
N ARG A 251 -11.77 43.71 5.82
CA ARG A 251 -10.59 42.97 5.36
C ARG A 251 -10.19 43.52 3.99
N THR A 252 -8.98 44.06 3.86
CA THR A 252 -8.41 44.38 2.56
C THR A 252 -8.02 43.07 1.89
N ILE A 253 -8.82 42.62 0.92
CA ILE A 253 -8.48 41.50 0.05
C ILE A 253 -7.68 42.08 -1.12
N SER A 254 -6.37 41.83 -1.13
CA SER A 254 -5.54 42.16 -2.29
C SER A 254 -5.78 41.11 -3.38
N PHE A 255 -6.40 41.51 -4.48
CA PHE A 255 -6.48 40.70 -5.68
C PHE A 255 -5.17 40.84 -6.47
N PRO A 256 -4.68 39.76 -7.12
CA PRO A 256 -3.57 39.89 -8.06
C PRO A 256 -3.98 40.81 -9.22
N VAL A 257 -3.16 41.82 -9.48
CA VAL A 257 -3.30 42.69 -10.66
C VAL A 257 -2.91 41.86 -11.87
N VAL A 258 -3.87 41.61 -12.77
CA VAL A 258 -3.57 41.07 -14.10
C VAL A 258 -3.09 42.26 -14.93
N ASP A 259 -1.79 42.31 -15.21
CA ASP A 259 -1.18 43.31 -16.07
C ASP A 259 -1.58 43.03 -17.53
N SER A 260 -2.50 43.82 -18.06
CA SER A 260 -3.07 43.66 -19.40
C SER A 260 -2.32 44.45 -20.47
N ASP A 261 -1.00 44.62 -20.35
CA ASP A 261 -0.15 45.33 -21.31
C ASP A 261 0.88 44.41 -22.01
N HIS A 262 0.45 43.20 -22.37
CA HIS A 262 1.07 42.44 -23.46
C HIS A 262 0.05 42.22 -24.58
N VAL A 263 -0.22 43.30 -25.32
CA VAL A 263 -0.75 43.21 -26.67
C VAL A 263 0.44 43.21 -27.62
N ASP A 264 0.63 42.06 -28.26
CA ASP A 264 1.57 41.83 -29.36
C ASP A 264 1.51 42.96 -30.41
N ARG A 265 2.69 43.39 -30.85
CA ARG A 265 2.91 44.04 -32.15
C ARG A 265 4.05 43.38 -32.86
#